data_AF-A0A1V9XYF7-F1
#
_entry.id   AF-A0A1V9XYF7-F1
#
_cell.length_a   1.000
_cell.length_b   1.000
_cell.length_c   1.000
_cell.angle_alpha   90.00
_cell.angle_beta   90.00
_cell.angle_gamma   90.00
#
_symmetry.space_group_name_H-M   'P 1'
#
loop_
_entity.id
_entity.type
_entity.pdbx_description
1 polymer ?
#
loop_
_entity_poly.entity_id
_entity_poly.type
_entity_poly.pdbx_seq_one_letter_code
_entity_poly.pdbx_strand_id
1 'polypeptide(L)' 'MGPAVCVQVANQRKYTSVKESTNCPYHNEYFVFDFHYAEAMLFDNMVTRTALHSRDLIRLGKVIGSLKLDVATIFRQPGE' A
#
# COMPACT_ATOMS: atom_id res chain seq x y z
N MET A 1 4.57 -17.47 8.48
CA MET A 1 4.87 -16.87 7.16
C MET A 1 3.58 -16.76 6.38
N GLY A 2 3.32 -15.65 5.69
CA GLY A 2 2.03 -15.46 5.03
C GLY A 2 1.88 -14.10 4.36
N PRO A 3 0.70 -13.78 3.84
CA PRO A 3 0.46 -12.56 3.09
C PRO A 3 0.58 -11.30 3.94
N ALA A 4 1.12 -10.25 3.33
CA ALA A 4 1.10 -8.88 3.81
C ALA A 4 0.90 -7.92 2.62
N VAL A 5 0.48 -6.70 2.90
CA VAL A 5 0.31 -5.65 1.89
C VAL A 5 1.22 -4.49 2.23
N CYS A 6 2.01 -4.06 1.24
CA CYS A 6 2.73 -2.80 1.26
C CYS A 6 1.88 -1.72 0.57
N VAL A 7 1.64 -0.61 1.25
CA VAL A 7 1.04 0.60 0.68
C VAL A 7 2.13 1.65 0.61
N GLN A 8 2.43 2.10 -0.60
CA GLN A 8 3.38 3.18 -0.86
C GLN A 8 2.64 4.38 -1.43
N VAL A 9 2.90 5.57 -0.90
CA VAL A 9 2.45 6.84 -1.48
C VAL A 9 3.69 7.73 -1.59
N ALA A 10 4.00 8.20 -2.80
CA ALA A 10 5.26 8.89 -3.08
C ALA A 10 6.47 8.04 -2.62
N ASN A 11 7.28 8.58 -1.71
CA ASN A 11 8.45 7.90 -1.13
C ASN A 11 8.20 7.26 0.24
N GLN A 12 6.97 7.30 0.76
CA GLN A 12 6.62 6.72 2.06
C GLN A 12 6.00 5.34 1.88
N ARG A 13 6.43 4.36 2.67
CA ARG A 13 5.90 2.98 2.68
C ARG A 13 5.38 2.60 4.04
N LYS A 14 4.20 1.97 4.09
CA LYS A 14 3.64 1.33 5.27
C LYS A 14 3.23 -0.10 4.93
N TYR A 15 3.30 -0.99 5.90
CA TYR A 15 3.02 -2.42 5.71
C TYR A 15 1.94 -2.84 6.69
N THR A 16 1.06 -3.72 6.24
CA THR A 16 0.14 -4.40 7.15
C THR A 16 0.88 -5.41 8.01
N SER A 17 0.23 -5.84 9.09
CA SER A 17 0.62 -7.05 9.79
C SER A 17 0.59 -8.26 8.85
N VAL A 18 1.50 -9.22 9.07
CA VAL A 18 1.50 -10.49 8.34
C VAL A 18 0.33 -11.34 8.84
N LYS A 19 -0.48 -11.88 7.92
CA LYS A 19 -1.51 -12.87 8.27
C LYS A 19 -0.93 -14.26 8.10
N GLU A 20 -1.03 -15.10 9.12
CA GLU A 20 -0.37 -16.41 9.12
C GLU A 20 -1.13 -17.43 8.28
N SER A 21 -0.41 -18.15 7.43
CA SER A 21 -0.85 -19.40 6.80
C SER A 21 -2.23 -19.37 6.12
N THR A 22 -2.59 -18.24 5.50
CA THR A 22 -3.86 -18.06 4.78
C THR A 22 -3.65 -17.58 3.35
N ASN A 23 -4.49 -18.07 2.43
CA ASN A 23 -4.61 -17.56 1.06
C ASN A 23 -5.75 -16.52 0.91
N CYS A 24 -6.54 -16.29 1.96
CA CYS A 24 -7.64 -15.33 2.01
C CYS A 24 -7.46 -14.39 3.22
N PRO A 25 -6.47 -13.47 3.18
CA PRO A 25 -6.19 -12.60 4.32
C PRO A 25 -7.22 -11.48 4.48
N TYR A 26 -7.64 -11.23 5.72
CA TYR A 26 -8.39 -10.04 6.12
C TYR A 26 -7.52 -9.13 6.99
N HIS A 27 -7.13 -7.96 6.46
CA HIS A 27 -6.22 -7.03 7.13
C HIS A 27 -6.96 -6.02 8.03
N ASN A 28 -7.91 -5.26 7.48
CA ASN A 28 -8.65 -4.20 8.18
C ASN A 28 -7.73 -3.20 8.93
N GLU A 29 -6.66 -2.77 8.26
CA GLU A 29 -5.70 -1.83 8.81
C GLU A 29 -5.81 -0.49 8.07
N TYR A 30 -5.74 0.61 8.82
CA TYR A 30 -5.83 1.97 8.30
C TYR A 30 -4.46 2.66 8.37
N PHE A 31 -4.09 3.35 7.29
CA PHE A 31 -2.83 4.09 7.19
C PHE A 31 -3.10 5.56 6.88
N VAL A 32 -2.50 6.44 7.68
CA VAL A 32 -2.40 7.88 7.39
C VAL A 32 -1.02 8.17 6.81
N PHE A 33 -0.94 9.02 5.80
CA PHE A 33 0.33 9.54 5.27
C PHE A 33 0.29 11.06 5.32
N ASP A 34 1.33 11.65 5.92
CA ASP A 34 1.43 13.10 6.07
C ASP A 34 2.39 13.66 5.02
N PHE A 35 1.97 14.71 4.33
CA PHE A 35 2.72 15.36 3.28
C PHE A 35 2.76 16.86 3.48
N HIS A 36 3.92 17.47 3.22
CA HIS A 36 4.07 18.91 3.11
C HIS A 36 4.38 19.28 1.66
N TYR A 37 3.35 19.21 0.80
CA TYR A 37 3.42 19.49 -0.63
C TYR A 37 2.30 20.41 -1.07
N ALA A 38 2.53 21.16 -2.14
CA ALA A 38 1.45 21.79 -2.88
C ALA A 38 0.54 20.73 -3.51
N GLU A 39 -0.76 21.00 -3.60
CA GLU A 39 -1.78 20.05 -4.06
C GLU A 39 -1.45 19.43 -5.43
N ALA A 40 -1.10 20.26 -6.41
CA ALA A 40 -0.73 19.78 -7.75
C ALA A 40 0.43 18.78 -7.73
N MET A 41 1.44 19.02 -6.89
CA MET A 41 2.56 18.09 -6.74
C MET A 41 2.12 16.80 -6.05
N LEU A 42 1.26 16.89 -5.03
CA LEU A 42 0.74 15.70 -4.34
C LEU A 42 -0.08 14.82 -5.28
N PHE A 43 -0.91 15.43 -6.12
CA PHE A 43 -1.79 14.73 -7.06
C PHE A 43 -1.04 13.94 -8.12
N ASP A 44 0.15 14.40 -8.53
CA ASP A 44 1.03 13.67 -9.46
C ASP A 44 1.75 12.47 -8.80
N ASN A 45 1.67 12.31 -7.47
CA ASN A 45 2.29 11.17 -6.80
C ASN A 45 1.51 9.88 -7.03
N MET A 46 2.27 8.80 -7.17
CA MET A 46 1.72 7.46 -7.32
C MET A 46 1.48 6.80 -5.96
N VAL A 47 0.29 6.22 -5.82
CA VAL A 47 -0.07 5.23 -4.82
C VAL A 47 0.14 3.83 -5.39
N THR A 48 0.99 3.04 -4.75
CA THR A 48 1.24 1.65 -5.11
C THR A 48 0.81 0.73 -3.97
N ARG A 49 -0.11 -0.19 -4.24
CA ARG A 49 -0.49 -1.27 -3.33
C ARG A 49 0.09 -2.58 -3.82
N THR A 50 1.00 -3.18 -3.04
CA THR A 50 1.70 -4.42 -3.40
C THR A 50 1.37 -5.53 -2.43
N ALA A 51 0.82 -6.63 -2.93
CA ALA A 51 0.64 -7.86 -2.17
C ALA A 51 1.96 -8.65 -2.14
N LEU A 52 2.38 -9.05 -0.94
CA LEU A 52 3.64 -9.73 -0.67
C LEU A 52 3.36 -11.05 0.03
N HIS A 53 4.10 -12.10 -0.33
CA HIS A 53 4.24 -13.28 0.50
C HIS A 53 5.50 -13.14 1.37
N SER A 54 5.32 -12.87 2.65
CA SER A 54 6.43 -12.69 3.60
C SER A 54 7.18 -14.01 3.78
N ARG A 55 8.50 -13.97 3.54
CA ARG A 55 9.41 -15.13 3.63
C ARG A 55 10.43 -15.08 4.77
N ASP A 56 10.69 -13.91 5.37
CA ASP A 56 11.45 -13.72 6.63
C ASP A 56 11.30 -12.27 7.13
N LEU A 57 11.63 -11.97 8.40
CA LEU A 57 11.65 -10.61 8.98
C LEU A 57 12.60 -9.63 8.25
N ILE A 58 13.59 -10.15 7.52
CA ILE A 58 14.70 -9.37 6.94
C ILE A 58 14.55 -9.20 5.42
N ARG A 59 13.78 -10.05 4.73
CA ARG A 59 13.56 -9.97 3.29
C ARG A 59 12.20 -9.35 2.98
N LEU A 60 12.19 -8.30 2.17
CA LEU A 60 10.99 -7.85 1.45
C LEU A 60 10.36 -9.09 0.79
N GLY A 61 9.16 -9.45 1.23
CA GLY A 61 8.47 -10.67 0.81
C GLY A 61 8.39 -10.78 -0.72
N LYS A 62 8.18 -12.00 -1.23
CA LYS A 62 8.00 -12.20 -2.69
C LYS A 62 6.76 -11.43 -3.14
N VAL A 63 6.91 -10.57 -4.14
CA VAL A 63 5.76 -9.88 -4.76
C VAL A 63 4.83 -10.91 -5.40
N ILE A 64 3.57 -10.86 -5.00
CA ILE A 64 2.47 -11.63 -5.61
C ILE A 64 1.85 -10.80 -6.73
N GLY A 65 1.65 -9.51 -6.50
CA GLY A 65 1.12 -8.57 -7.48
C GLY A 65 1.10 -7.14 -6.94
N SER A 66 0.95 -6.17 -7.84
CA SER A 66 0.88 -4.75 -7.51
C SER A 66 -0.21 -4.05 -8.31
N LEU A 67 -0.81 -3.04 -7.69
CA LEU A 67 -1.73 -2.09 -8.30
C LEU A 67 -1.17 -0.67 -8.11
N LYS A 68 -1.29 0.17 -9.13
CA LYS A 68 -0.77 1.54 -9.15
C LYS A 68 -1.85 2.51 -9.63
N LEU A 69 -2.04 3.58 -8.88
CA LEU A 69 -2.98 4.68 -9.17
C LEU A 69 -2.27 5.99 -8.77
N ASP A 70 -2.55 7.11 -9.41
CA ASP A 70 -2.13 8.42 -8.89
C ASP A 70 -3.09 8.92 -7.78
N VAL A 71 -2.60 9.82 -6.93
CA VAL A 71 -3.40 10.41 -5.84
C VAL A 71 -4.60 11.16 -6.39
N ALA A 72 -4.46 11.84 -7.54
CA ALA A 72 -5.54 12.61 -8.14
C ALA A 72 -6.74 11.71 -8.52
N THR A 73 -6.48 10.51 -9.04
CA THR A 73 -7.50 9.50 -9.34
C THR A 73 -8.28 9.08 -8.09
N ILE A 74 -7.58 8.86 -6.97
CA ILE A 74 -8.24 8.50 -5.69
C ILE A 74 -9.07 9.68 -5.17
N PHE A 75 -8.49 10.89 -5.19
CA PHE A 75 -9.15 12.10 -4.70
C PHE A 75 -10.43 12.42 -5.47
N ARG A 76 -10.48 12.13 -6.78
CA ARG A 76 -11.64 12.40 -7.64
C ARG A 76 -12.65 11.26 -7.71
N GLN A 77 -12.55 10.25 -6.84
CA GLN A 77 -13.50 9.14 -6.83
C GLN A 77 -14.94 9.67 -6.59
N PRO A 78 -15.93 9.28 -7.40
CA PRO A 78 -17.31 9.71 -7.18
C PRO A 78 -17.91 9.00 -5.96
N GLY A 79 -18.59 9.75 -5.08
CA GLY A 79 -19.38 9.18 -3.98
C GLY A 79 -18.89 9.46 -2.55
N GLU A 80 -18.31 10.63 -2.29
CA GLU A 80 -18.47 11.30 -0.98
C GLU A 80 -19.56 12.38 -1.07
#